data_AF-A0A7C4RIP9-F1
#
_entry.id   AF-A0A7C4RIP9-F1
#
_cell.length_a   1.000
_cell.length_b   1.000
_cell.length_c   1.000
_cell.angle_alpha   90.00
_cell.angle_beta   90.00
_cell.angle_gamma   90.00
#
_symmetry.space_group_name_H-M   'P 1'
#
loop_
_entity.id
_entity.type
_entity.pdbx_description
1 polymer ?
#
loop_
_entity_poly.entity_id
_entity_poly.type
_entity_poly.pdbx_seq_one_letter_code
_entity_poly.pdbx_strand_id
1 'polypeptide(L)'
;MIGATIVAFGTTVPELSVNVSAIRKGKIEIVLGNVIGSCFINITCILGLSLIALPFTVSLSVFSNLVIFSVITKLFLWHFLSGLKMTWKEGVILLFLYCLFLFTSFSSY
;
A
#
# COMPACT_ATOMS: atom_id res chain seq x y z
N MET A 1 14.50 -8.28 -1.90
CA MET A 1 13.13 -8.78 -2.21
C MET A 1 12.39 -9.37 -1.00
N ILE A 2 13.06 -10.05 -0.05
CA ILE A 2 12.42 -10.65 1.14
C ILE A 2 11.64 -9.62 1.99
N GLY A 3 12.21 -8.42 2.20
CA GLY A 3 11.55 -7.35 2.96
C GLY A 3 10.27 -6.82 2.30
N ALA A 4 10.32 -6.60 0.98
CA ALA A 4 9.20 -6.03 0.21
C ALA A 4 8.05 -7.02 -0.03
N THR A 5 8.31 -8.32 0.09
CA THR A 5 7.29 -9.37 -0.09
C THR A 5 6.90 -9.99 1.23
N ILE A 6 7.76 -10.80 1.84
CA ILE A 6 7.42 -11.61 3.03
C ILE A 6 7.19 -10.74 4.27
N VAL A 7 8.10 -9.81 4.56
CA VAL A 7 7.98 -8.96 5.76
C VAL A 7 6.80 -8.01 5.62
N ALA A 8 6.66 -7.36 4.46
CA ALA A 8 5.52 -6.49 4.16
C ALA A 8 4.17 -7.22 4.23
N PHE A 9 4.12 -8.48 3.78
CA PHE A 9 2.91 -9.31 3.92
C PHE A 9 2.59 -9.56 5.40
N GLY A 10 3.59 -9.96 6.19
CA GLY A 10 3.41 -10.25 7.61
C GLY A 10 2.86 -9.07 8.41
N THR A 11 3.31 -7.85 8.12
CA THR A 11 2.82 -6.64 8.80
C THR A 11 1.41 -6.22 8.38
N THR A 12 0.98 -6.56 7.16
CA THR A 12 -0.33 -6.15 6.61
C THR A 12 -1.44 -7.19 6.85
N VAL A 13 -1.11 -8.44 7.18
CA VAL A 13 -2.10 -9.47 7.59
C VAL A 13 -3.03 -9.02 8.74
N PRO A 14 -2.54 -8.47 9.87
CA PRO A 14 -3.42 -8.00 10.94
C PRO A 14 -4.35 -6.87 10.46
N GLU A 15 -3.86 -5.94 9.64
CA GLU A 15 -4.65 -4.84 9.08
C GLU A 15 -5.76 -5.36 8.15
N LEU A 16 -5.45 -6.37 7.34
CA LEU A 16 -6.42 -7.06 6.48
C LEU A 16 -7.53 -7.71 7.33
N SER A 17 -7.17 -8.34 8.45
CA SER A 17 -8.13 -8.99 9.34
C SER A 17 -9.10 -7.99 9.98
N VAL A 18 -8.60 -6.81 10.40
CA VAL A 18 -9.40 -5.72 10.95
C VAL A 18 -10.34 -5.15 9.89
N ASN A 19 -9.84 -4.93 8.67
CA ASN A 19 -10.63 -4.44 7.55
C ASN A 19 -11.77 -5.40 7.18
N VAL A 20 -11.49 -6.71 7.08
CA VAL A 20 -12.53 -7.73 6.78
C VAL A 20 -13.60 -7.77 7.88
N SER A 21 -13.20 -7.69 9.15
CA SER A 21 -14.13 -7.65 10.28
C SER A 21 -14.99 -6.39 10.28
N ALA A 22 -14.43 -5.23 9.93
CA ALA A 22 -15.13 -3.96 9.85
C ALA A 22 -16.13 -3.91 8.67
N ILE A 23 -15.77 -4.44 7.50
CA ILE A 23 -16.67 -4.57 6.33
C ILE A 23 -17.87 -5.44 6.69
N ARG A 24 -17.66 -6.60 7.36
CA ARG A 24 -18.76 -7.47 7.81
C ARG A 24 -19.73 -6.79 8.78
N LYS A 25 -19.25 -5.78 9.51
CA LYS A 25 -20.06 -4.96 10.43
C LYS A 25 -20.64 -3.70 9.76
N GLY A 26 -20.48 -3.52 8.45
CA GLY A 26 -20.95 -2.35 7.70
C GLY A 26 -20.18 -1.06 7.99
N LYS A 27 -19.04 -1.13 8.67
CA LYS A 27 -18.26 0.06 9.11
C LYS A 27 -17.17 0.41 8.10
N ILE A 28 -17.57 0.88 6.92
CA ILE A 28 -16.65 1.20 5.81
C ILE A 28 -15.71 2.37 6.16
N GLU A 29 -16.15 3.33 6.97
CA GLU A 29 -15.34 4.46 7.43
C GLU A 29 -14.09 4.01 8.21
N ILE A 30 -14.22 2.96 9.04
CA ILE A 30 -13.10 2.39 9.80
C ILE A 30 -12.09 1.74 8.87
N VAL A 31 -12.56 1.08 7.81
CA VAL A 31 -11.71 0.43 6.80
C VAL A 31 -10.88 1.47 6.08
N LEU A 32 -11.51 2.57 5.65
CA LEU A 32 -10.82 3.67 4.98
C LEU A 32 -9.81 4.35 5.91
N GLY A 33 -10.21 4.62 7.17
CA GLY A 33 -9.32 5.19 8.18
C GLY A 33 -8.09 4.30 8.45
N ASN A 34 -8.29 2.98 8.52
CA ASN A 34 -7.20 2.02 8.72
C ASN A 34 -6.25 1.98 7.51
N VAL A 35 -6.77 1.86 6.28
CA VAL A 35 -5.94 1.81 5.06
C VAL A 35 -5.10 3.08 4.87
N ILE A 36 -5.72 4.25 5.03
CA ILE A 36 -5.05 5.54 4.85
C ILE A 36 -4.07 5.79 6.00
N GLY A 37 -4.50 5.53 7.24
CA GLY A 37 -3.69 5.72 8.45
C GLY A 37 -2.43 4.86 8.46
N SER A 38 -2.54 3.57 8.14
CA SER A 38 -1.38 2.66 8.06
C SER A 38 -0.36 3.12 7.02
N CYS A 39 -0.81 3.57 5.83
CA CYS A 39 0.10 4.10 4.82
C CYS A 39 0.81 5.37 5.28
N PHE A 40 0.10 6.25 6.00
CA PHE A 40 0.67 7.49 6.52
C PHE A 40 1.74 7.20 7.59
N ILE A 41 1.43 6.34 8.57
CA ILE A 41 2.36 5.95 9.65
C ILE A 41 3.58 5.21 9.09
N ASN A 42 3.41 4.32 8.11
CA ASN A 42 4.52 3.59 7.51
C ASN A 42 5.54 4.52 6.82
N ILE A 43 5.07 5.58 6.14
CA ILE A 43 5.95 6.51 5.43
C ILE A 43 6.55 7.57 6.35
N THR A 44 5.75 8.12 7.28
CA THR A 44 6.22 9.21 8.15
C THR A 44 6.99 8.67 9.34
N CYS A 45 6.37 7.78 10.11
CA CYS A 45 6.91 7.31 11.38
C CYS A 45 7.94 6.21 11.16
N ILE A 46 7.55 5.09 10.52
CA ILE A 46 8.44 3.92 10.40
C ILE A 46 9.62 4.21 9.48
N LEU A 47 9.38 4.72 8.27
CA LEU A 47 10.45 5.10 7.34
C LEU A 47 11.31 6.26 7.89
N GLY A 48 10.69 7.28 8.51
CA GLY A 48 11.42 8.39 9.12
C GLY A 48 12.32 7.95 10.27
N LEU A 49 11.80 7.15 11.20
CA LEU A 49 12.59 6.57 12.30
C LEU A 49 13.67 5.63 11.79
N SER A 50 13.38 4.82 10.76
CA SER A 50 14.37 3.92 10.16
C SER A 50 15.54 4.69 9.54
N LEU A 51 15.29 5.83 8.90
CA LEU A 51 16.34 6.68 8.32
C LEU A 51 17.20 7.36 9.38
N ILE A 52 16.60 7.75 10.51
CA ILE A 52 17.34 8.32 11.65
C ILE A 52 18.20 7.25 12.33
N ALA A 53 17.64 6.05 12.54
CA ALA A 53 18.33 4.97 13.23
C ALA A 53 19.46 4.35 12.39
N LEU A 54 19.24 4.18 11.08
CA LEU A 54 20.22 3.58 10.18
C LEU A 54 20.14 4.25 8.81
N PRO A 55 21.04 5.19 8.48
CA PRO A 55 21.07 5.77 7.14
C PRO A 55 21.57 4.71 6.14
N PHE A 56 20.74 4.39 5.14
CA PHE A 56 21.09 3.45 4.07
C PHE A 56 20.96 4.11 2.69
N THR A 57 21.85 3.73 1.78
CA THR A 57 21.80 4.18 0.38
C THR A 57 20.87 3.28 -0.43
N VAL A 58 19.87 3.87 -1.07
CA VAL A 58 18.91 3.15 -1.92
C VAL A 58 19.27 3.40 -3.38
N SER A 59 19.30 2.34 -4.19
CA SER A 59 19.42 2.46 -5.64
C SER A 59 18.25 3.26 -6.22
N LEU A 60 18.53 4.36 -6.93
CA LEU A 60 17.51 5.27 -7.49
C LEU A 60 16.46 4.56 -8.36
N SER A 61 16.85 3.52 -9.09
CA SER A 61 15.95 2.79 -9.99
C SER A 61 14.83 2.06 -9.22
N VAL A 62 15.17 1.38 -8.12
CA VAL A 62 14.19 0.70 -7.25
C VAL A 62 13.32 1.71 -6.51
N PHE A 63 13.91 2.82 -6.05
CA PHE A 63 13.18 3.89 -5.36
C PHE A 63 12.17 4.57 -6.29
N SER A 64 12.55 4.89 -7.52
CA SER A 64 11.68 5.52 -8.52
C SER A 64 10.45 4.65 -8.83
N ASN A 65 10.65 3.35 -9.07
CA ASN A 65 9.54 2.42 -9.29
C ASN A 65 8.58 2.39 -8.09
N LEU A 66 9.10 2.26 -6.86
CA LEU A 66 8.27 2.26 -5.64
C LEU A 66 7.47 3.55 -5.49
N VAL A 67 8.09 4.71 -5.72
CA VAL A 67 7.44 6.02 -5.58
C VAL A 67 6.36 6.21 -6.63
N ILE A 68 6.64 5.88 -7.90
CA ILE A 68 5.69 6.01 -9.01
C ILE A 68 4.43 5.18 -8.74
N PHE A 69 4.60 3.90 -8.38
CA PHE A 69 3.46 3.04 -8.08
C PHE A 69 2.71 3.48 -6.82
N SER A 70 3.41 3.94 -5.77
CA SER A 70 2.75 4.48 -4.57
C SER A 70 1.91 5.73 -4.88
N VAL A 71 2.41 6.63 -5.73
CA VAL A 71 1.69 7.84 -6.16
C VAL A 71 0.48 7.49 -7.02
N ILE A 72 0.62 6.59 -8.00
CA ILE A 72 -0.49 6.14 -8.86
C ILE A 72 -1.59 5.52 -8.01
N THR A 73 -1.24 4.62 -7.07
CA THR A 73 -2.23 3.92 -6.24
C THR A 73 -2.98 4.89 -5.32
N LYS A 74 -2.29 5.89 -4.76
CA LYS A 74 -2.93 6.93 -3.92
C LYS A 74 -3.81 7.89 -4.72
N LEU A 75 -3.39 8.28 -5.93
CA LEU A 75 -4.21 9.11 -6.82
C LEU A 75 -5.49 8.37 -7.22
N PHE A 76 -5.38 7.08 -7.51
CA PHE A 76 -6.54 6.24 -7.83
C PHE A 76 -7.48 6.09 -6.62
N LEU A 77 -6.92 5.85 -5.42
CA LEU A 77 -7.68 5.84 -4.17
C LEU A 77 -8.38 7.18 -3.88
N TRP A 78 -7.70 8.31 -4.11
CA TRP A 78 -8.27 9.65 -3.94
C TRP A 78 -9.43 9.93 -4.91
N HIS A 79 -9.26 9.52 -6.17
CA HIS A 79 -10.32 9.60 -7.18
C HIS A 79 -11.53 8.76 -6.77
N PHE A 80 -11.32 7.57 -6.21
CA PHE A 80 -12.41 6.73 -5.67
C PHE A 80 -13.09 7.29 -4.44
N LEU A 81 -12.34 7.91 -3.53
CA LEU A 81 -12.90 8.56 -2.34
C LEU A 81 -13.82 9.71 -2.71
N SER A 82 -13.50 10.43 -3.78
CA SER A 82 -14.33 11.53 -4.31
C SER A 82 -15.68 11.03 -4.87
N GLY A 83 -15.79 9.74 -5.22
CA GLY A 83 -17.03 9.11 -5.70
C GLY A 83 -17.89 8.45 -4.61
N LEU A 84 -17.40 8.34 -3.37
CA LEU A 84 -18.04 7.67 -2.20
C LEU A 84 -18.56 6.23 -2.42
N LYS A 85 -18.33 5.63 -3.59
CA LYS A 85 -18.76 4.27 -3.94
C LYS A 85 -17.61 3.52 -4.57
N MET A 86 -17.15 2.49 -3.85
CA MET A 86 -16.14 1.56 -4.32
C MET A 86 -16.85 0.30 -4.81
N THR A 87 -16.82 0.06 -6.12
CA THR A 87 -17.39 -1.13 -6.76
C THR A 87 -16.32 -2.21 -6.98
N TRP A 88 -16.73 -3.47 -7.05
CA TRP A 88 -15.85 -4.62 -7.32
C TRP A 88 -14.86 -4.33 -8.45
N LYS A 89 -15.34 -3.77 -9.56
CA LYS A 89 -14.58 -3.57 -10.80
C LYS A 89 -13.29 -2.78 -10.57
N GLU A 90 -13.35 -1.85 -9.63
CA GLU A 90 -12.28 -0.91 -9.30
C GLU A 90 -11.23 -1.60 -8.42
N GLY A 91 -11.67 -2.49 -7.53
CA GLY A 91 -10.79 -3.39 -6.77
C GLY A 91 -10.02 -4.35 -7.66
N VAL A 92 -10.64 -4.85 -8.72
CA VAL A 92 -9.95 -5.70 -9.72
C VAL A 92 -8.90 -4.91 -10.48
N ILE A 93 -9.17 -3.66 -10.86
CA ILE A 93 -8.19 -2.79 -11.52
C ILE A 93 -6.99 -2.51 -10.60
N LEU A 94 -7.23 -2.23 -9.32
CA LEU A 94 -6.17 -2.04 -8.33
C LEU A 94 -5.34 -3.32 -8.11
N LEU A 95 -5.98 -4.49 -8.03
CA LEU A 95 -5.30 -5.77 -7.95
C LEU A 95 -4.46 -6.05 -9.20
N PHE A 96 -4.97 -5.72 -10.39
CA PHE A 96 -4.24 -5.88 -11.64
C PHE A 96 -2.99 -4.97 -11.67
N LEU A 97 -3.13 -3.70 -11.28
CA LEU A 97 -2.00 -2.77 -11.14
C LEU A 97 -0.95 -3.29 -10.15
N TYR A 98 -1.38 -3.87 -9.02
CA TYR A 98 -0.48 -4.48 -8.05
C TYR A 98 0.26 -5.70 -8.61
N CYS A 99 -0.44 -6.58 -9.35
CA CYS A 99 0.20 -7.71 -10.03
C CYS A 99 1.23 -7.24 -11.08
N LEU A 100 0.91 -6.18 -11.83
CA LEU A 100 1.82 -5.59 -12.82
C LEU A 100 3.06 -5.01 -12.15
N PHE A 101 2.91 -4.33 -11.01
CA PHE A 101 4.01 -3.86 -10.18
C PHE A 101 4.93 -4.99 -9.70
N LEU A 102 4.34 -6.10 -9.25
CA LEU A 102 5.12 -7.27 -8.86
C LEU A 102 5.91 -7.77 -10.09
N PHE A 103 5.26 -8.02 -11.23
CA PHE A 103 5.95 -8.49 -12.43
C PHE A 103 7.10 -7.59 -12.88
N THR A 104 6.92 -6.26 -12.89
CA THR A 104 8.01 -5.33 -13.28
C THR A 104 9.12 -5.28 -12.25
N SER A 105 8.81 -5.40 -10.95
CA SER A 105 9.82 -5.46 -9.89
C SER A 105 10.62 -6.77 -9.93
N PHE A 106 9.98 -7.89 -10.24
CA PHE A 106 10.65 -9.18 -10.41
C PHE A 106 11.47 -9.24 -11.70
N SER A 107 11.02 -8.58 -12.77
CA SER A 107 11.71 -8.55 -14.07
C SER A 107 12.84 -7.52 -14.17
N SER A 108 12.92 -6.54 -13.27
CA SER A 108 14.00 -5.55 -13.23
C SER A 108 15.25 -6.02 -12.47
N TYR A 109 15.34 -7.34 -12.21
CA TYR A 109 16.46 -8.02 -11.58
C TYR A 109 16.94 -9.18 -12.45
#